data_AF-A0A800IKD3-F1
#
_entry.id   AF-A0A800IKD3-F1
#
_cell.length_a   1.000
_cell.length_b   1.000
_cell.length_c   1.000
_cell.angle_alpha   90.00
_cell.angle_beta   90.00
_cell.angle_gamma   90.00
#
_symmetry.space_group_name_H-M   'P 1'
#
loop_
_entity.id
_entity.type
_entity.pdbx_description
1 polymer ?
#
loop_
_entity_poly.entity_id
_entity_poly.type
_entity_poly.pdbx_seq_one_letter_code
_entity_poly.pdbx_strand_id
1 'polypeptide(L)'
;MPAVVFRSFGLRAACDFLSAALGDMMRQEFRDSEREYANAYYGAFLWVLDPAAFVDPTDFKTEVDRTTDLIAALQPLPGYDKANLPGGPEYEREREYNVLGIPLGESHRNSLETIGDEVGVPIPWR
;
A
#
# COMPACT_ATOMS: atom_id res chain seq x y z
N MET A 1 -7.66 11.18 -22.07
CA MET A 1 -6.50 10.74 -22.87
C MET A 1 -6.42 9.20 -22.88
N PRO A 2 -6.72 8.53 -24.01
CA PRO A 2 -6.79 7.06 -24.09
C PRO A 2 -5.50 6.32 -23.70
N ALA A 3 -4.33 6.90 -23.95
CA ALA A 3 -3.04 6.24 -23.67
C ALA A 3 -2.78 5.95 -22.19
N VAL A 4 -3.26 6.81 -21.27
CA VAL A 4 -3.14 6.57 -19.82
C VAL A 4 -4.00 5.36 -19.42
N VAL A 5 -5.21 5.28 -19.97
CA VAL A 5 -6.15 4.18 -19.71
C VAL A 5 -5.55 2.84 -20.14
N PHE A 6 -4.98 2.75 -21.35
CA PHE A 6 -4.38 1.51 -21.84
C PHE A 6 -3.15 1.08 -21.04
N ARG A 7 -2.31 2.02 -20.57
CA ARG A 7 -1.17 1.70 -19.70
C ARG A 7 -1.62 1.16 -18.34
N SER A 8 -2.63 1.80 -17.72
CA SER A 8 -3.20 1.32 -16.47
C SER A 8 -3.86 -0.04 -16.61
N PHE A 9 -4.51 -0.32 -17.76
CA PHE A 9 -5.10 -1.63 -18.03
C PHE A 9 -4.05 -2.73 -18.12
N GLY A 10 -2.93 -2.49 -18.82
CA GLY A 10 -1.83 -3.45 -18.89
C GLY A 10 -1.23 -3.78 -17.52
N LEU A 11 -0.99 -2.75 -16.69
CA LEU A 11 -0.50 -2.94 -15.33
C LEU A 11 -1.50 -3.73 -14.47
N ARG A 12 -2.80 -3.41 -14.58
CA ARG A 12 -3.86 -4.13 -13.88
C ARG A 12 -3.89 -5.61 -14.27
N ALA A 13 -3.79 -5.92 -15.55
CA ALA A 13 -3.77 -7.30 -16.02
C ALA A 13 -2.56 -8.08 -15.47
N ALA A 14 -1.36 -7.46 -15.44
CA ALA A 14 -0.19 -8.07 -14.83
C ALA A 14 -0.40 -8.35 -13.33
N CYS A 15 -0.97 -7.40 -12.59
CA CYS A 15 -1.32 -7.60 -11.17
C CYS A 15 -2.32 -8.75 -10.99
N ASP A 16 -3.38 -8.82 -11.80
CA ASP A 16 -4.38 -9.89 -11.72
C ASP A 16 -3.77 -11.27 -12.05
N PHE A 17 -2.86 -11.34 -13.03
CA PHE A 17 -2.19 -12.59 -13.37
C PHE A 17 -1.26 -13.08 -12.27
N LEU A 18 -0.47 -12.19 -11.68
CA LEU A 18 0.45 -12.56 -10.60
C LEU A 18 -0.30 -12.87 -9.31
N SER A 19 -1.27 -12.04 -8.93
CA SER A 19 -1.98 -12.17 -7.65
C SER A 19 -3.10 -13.22 -7.66
N ALA A 20 -3.72 -13.49 -8.80
CA ALA A 20 -4.87 -14.40 -8.89
C ALA A 20 -4.66 -15.55 -9.87
N ALA A 21 -4.25 -15.31 -11.12
CA ALA A 21 -4.12 -16.40 -12.10
C ALA A 21 -3.05 -17.43 -11.69
N LEU A 22 -1.92 -16.97 -11.18
CA LEU A 22 -0.83 -17.83 -10.72
C LEU A 22 -1.25 -18.72 -9.55
N GLY A 23 -2.17 -18.24 -8.70
CA GLY A 23 -2.78 -18.99 -7.60
C GLY A 23 -4.02 -19.80 -8.02
N ASP A 24 -4.30 -19.91 -9.32
CA ASP A 24 -5.47 -20.60 -9.90
C ASP A 24 -6.84 -19.98 -9.54
N MET A 25 -6.86 -18.75 -9.04
CA MET A 25 -8.05 -18.08 -8.48
C MET A 25 -8.96 -17.45 -9.54
N MET A 26 -8.51 -17.38 -10.80
CA MET A 26 -9.33 -16.81 -11.90
C MET A 26 -10.30 -17.83 -12.51
N ARG A 27 -10.17 -19.11 -12.16
CA ARG A 27 -11.06 -20.19 -12.61
C ARG A 27 -12.49 -20.00 -12.14
N GLN A 28 -13.44 -20.46 -12.94
CA GLN A 28 -14.86 -20.40 -12.57
C GLN A 28 -15.13 -21.30 -11.36
N GLU A 29 -14.48 -22.46 -11.30
CA GLU A 29 -14.56 -23.41 -10.20
C GLU A 29 -14.09 -22.79 -8.87
N PHE A 30 -13.07 -21.93 -8.90
CA PHE A 30 -12.63 -21.20 -7.71
C PHE A 30 -13.68 -20.18 -7.25
N ARG A 31 -14.36 -19.51 -8.19
CA ARG A 31 -15.43 -18.55 -7.87
C ARG A 31 -16.63 -19.24 -7.23
N ASP A 32 -16.98 -20.40 -7.78
CA ASP A 32 -18.16 -21.18 -7.40
C ASP A 32 -17.90 -22.09 -6.17
N SER A 33 -16.65 -22.20 -5.71
CA SER A 33 -16.29 -22.99 -4.53
C SER A 33 -16.96 -22.50 -3.25
N GLU A 34 -17.43 -23.44 -2.42
CA GLU A 34 -17.82 -23.15 -1.05
C GLU A 34 -16.58 -22.80 -0.23
N ARG A 35 -16.64 -21.69 0.50
CA ARG A 35 -15.58 -21.19 1.38
C ARG A 35 -16.13 -20.92 2.75
N GLU A 36 -15.36 -21.29 3.79
CA GLU A 36 -15.65 -20.93 5.19
C GLU A 36 -15.86 -19.42 5.34
N TYR A 37 -15.04 -18.63 4.66
CA TYR A 37 -15.16 -17.18 4.55
C TYR A 37 -15.46 -16.78 3.12
N ALA A 38 -16.74 -16.50 2.82
CA ALA A 38 -17.21 -16.20 1.46
C ALA A 38 -16.42 -15.09 0.75
N ASN A 39 -15.88 -14.12 1.51
CA ASN A 39 -15.13 -12.98 0.99
C ASN A 39 -13.60 -13.18 0.93
N ALA A 40 -13.09 -14.34 1.37
CA ALA A 40 -11.66 -14.65 1.32
C ALA A 40 -11.28 -15.21 -0.07
N TYR A 41 -11.41 -14.38 -1.10
CA TYR A 41 -11.14 -14.75 -2.49
C TYR A 41 -10.11 -13.84 -3.18
N TYR A 42 -9.39 -13.02 -2.41
CA TYR A 42 -8.28 -12.19 -2.90
C TYR A 42 -6.95 -12.91 -2.71
N GLY A 43 -6.13 -12.90 -3.77
CA GLY A 43 -4.77 -13.42 -3.73
C GLY A 43 -3.76 -12.28 -3.66
N ALA A 44 -2.56 -12.61 -3.20
CA ALA A 44 -1.43 -11.70 -3.17
C ALA A 44 -0.21 -12.40 -3.77
N PHE A 45 0.57 -11.63 -4.51
CA PHE A 45 1.88 -12.05 -5.00
C PHE A 45 2.93 -11.18 -4.36
N LEU A 46 3.92 -11.80 -3.72
CA LEU A 46 5.05 -11.12 -3.12
C LEU A 46 6.32 -11.55 -3.85
N TRP A 47 7.08 -10.57 -4.32
CA TRP A 47 8.38 -10.79 -4.94
C TRP A 47 9.45 -10.03 -4.16
N VAL A 48 10.43 -10.76 -3.66
CA VAL A 48 11.56 -10.22 -2.90
C VAL A 48 12.82 -10.44 -3.72
N LEU A 49 13.58 -9.37 -3.92
CA LEU A 49 14.86 -9.39 -4.61
C LEU A 49 15.94 -8.95 -3.64
N ASP A 50 17.00 -9.75 -3.53
CA ASP A 50 18.19 -9.38 -2.76
C ASP A 50 19.13 -8.55 -3.64
N PRO A 51 19.37 -7.26 -3.34
CA PRO A 51 20.30 -6.43 -4.10
C PRO A 51 21.72 -7.02 -4.13
N ALA A 52 22.15 -7.73 -3.09
CA ALA A 52 23.47 -8.34 -2.99
C ALA A 52 23.71 -9.41 -4.06
N ALA A 53 22.65 -9.95 -4.67
CA ALA A 53 22.75 -10.87 -5.80
C ALA A 53 23.16 -10.19 -7.12
N PHE A 54 23.14 -8.85 -7.18
CA PHE A 54 23.38 -8.09 -8.42
C PHE A 54 24.50 -7.06 -8.28
N VAL A 55 24.59 -6.38 -7.14
CA VAL A 55 25.48 -5.24 -6.89
C VAL A 55 25.91 -5.21 -5.42
N ASP A 56 26.94 -4.42 -5.09
CA ASP A 56 27.28 -4.16 -3.70
C ASP A 56 26.10 -3.43 -3.00
N PRO A 57 25.59 -3.92 -1.86
CA PRO A 57 24.45 -3.31 -1.19
C PRO A 57 24.70 -1.87 -0.71
N THR A 58 25.95 -1.52 -0.35
CA THR A 58 26.32 -0.18 0.10
C THR A 58 26.28 0.79 -1.07
N ASP A 59 26.83 0.38 -2.22
CA ASP A 59 26.79 1.18 -3.45
C ASP A 59 25.34 1.36 -3.92
N PHE A 60 24.53 0.30 -3.88
CA PHE A 60 23.11 0.37 -4.22
C PHE A 60 22.35 1.36 -3.32
N LYS A 61 22.54 1.27 -2.00
CA LYS A 61 21.91 2.18 -1.03
C LYS A 61 22.34 3.62 -1.27
N THR A 62 23.63 3.85 -1.51
CA THR A 62 24.18 5.18 -1.78
C THR A 62 23.54 5.80 -3.03
N GLU A 63 23.36 5.02 -4.08
CA GLU A 63 22.75 5.50 -5.32
C GLU A 63 21.24 5.77 -5.18
N VAL A 64 20.53 4.94 -4.40
CA VAL A 64 19.11 5.17 -4.06
C VAL A 64 18.96 6.47 -3.26
N ASP A 65 19.84 6.71 -2.28
CA ASP A 65 19.82 7.93 -1.46
C ASP A 65 20.10 9.17 -2.31
N ARG A 66 21.19 9.12 -3.09
CA ARG A 66 21.56 10.22 -4.01
C ARG A 66 20.43 10.56 -4.97
N THR A 67 19.76 9.54 -5.53
CA THR A 67 18.63 9.74 -6.44
C THR A 67 17.43 10.37 -5.74
N THR A 68 17.15 9.92 -4.52
CA THR A 68 16.06 10.46 -3.69
C THR A 68 16.30 11.94 -3.37
N ASP A 69 17.53 12.30 -2.99
CA ASP A 69 17.92 13.68 -2.70
C ASP A 69 17.80 14.59 -3.93
N LEU A 70 18.20 14.09 -5.11
CA LEU A 70 18.04 14.83 -6.36
C LEU A 70 16.57 15.09 -6.69
N ILE A 71 15.68 14.12 -6.47
CA ILE A 71 14.25 14.29 -6.70
C ILE A 71 13.66 15.29 -5.71
N ALA A 72 14.06 15.21 -4.43
CA ALA A 72 13.63 16.15 -3.39
C ALA A 72 14.04 17.60 -3.69
N ALA A 73 15.14 17.80 -4.43
CA ALA A 73 15.61 19.11 -4.85
C ALA A 73 14.89 19.68 -6.09
N LEU A 74 14.01 18.90 -6.75
CA LEU A 74 13.25 19.39 -7.91
C LEU A 74 12.17 20.39 -7.49
N GLN A 75 11.81 21.28 -8.44
CA GLN A 75 10.65 22.15 -8.26
C GLN A 75 9.37 21.30 -8.19
N PRO A 76 8.56 21.42 -7.10
CA PRO A 76 7.28 20.74 -7.00
C PRO A 76 6.33 21.14 -8.13
N LEU A 77 5.44 20.23 -8.51
CA LEU A 77 4.37 20.54 -9.47
C LEU A 77 3.37 21.53 -8.84
N PRO A 78 2.66 22.34 -9.66
CA PRO A 78 1.60 23.21 -9.15
C PRO A 78 0.59 22.44 -8.29
N GLY A 79 0.32 22.94 -7.09
CA GLY A 79 -0.59 22.30 -6.13
C GLY A 79 0.08 21.32 -5.15
N TYR A 80 1.41 21.19 -5.18
CA TYR A 80 2.18 20.37 -4.25
C TYR A 80 3.26 21.19 -3.55
N ASP A 81 3.48 20.93 -2.26
CA ASP A 81 4.47 21.65 -1.45
C ASP A 81 5.89 21.10 -1.61
N LYS A 82 6.02 19.82 -1.99
CA LYS A 82 7.31 19.09 -2.08
C LYS A 82 7.35 18.19 -3.31
N ALA A 83 8.54 18.01 -3.86
CA ALA A 83 8.82 16.94 -4.83
C ALA A 83 9.23 15.70 -4.04
N ASN A 84 8.43 14.65 -4.08
CA ASN A 84 8.68 13.42 -3.31
C ASN A 84 8.54 12.19 -4.21
N LEU A 85 9.31 11.15 -3.89
CA LEU A 85 9.04 9.81 -4.37
C LEU A 85 7.77 9.25 -3.70
N PRO A 86 7.07 8.28 -4.34
CA PRO A 86 6.02 7.51 -3.67
C PRO A 86 6.53 6.93 -2.34
N GLY A 87 5.78 7.13 -1.25
CA GLY A 87 6.19 6.76 0.11
C GLY A 87 6.71 7.92 0.95
N GLY A 88 7.11 9.05 0.36
CA GLY A 88 7.58 10.23 1.11
C GLY A 88 6.50 10.85 2.01
N PRO A 89 5.31 11.23 1.47
CA PRO A 89 4.21 11.72 2.28
C PRO A 89 3.72 10.72 3.34
N GLU A 90 3.80 9.42 3.06
CA GLU A 90 3.47 8.35 4.01
C GLU A 90 4.47 8.32 5.17
N TYR A 91 5.77 8.43 4.90
CA TYR A 91 6.82 8.48 5.92
C TYR A 91 6.67 9.70 6.84
N GLU A 92 6.35 10.87 6.29
CA GLU A 92 6.11 12.07 7.09
C GLU A 92 4.90 11.89 8.02
N ARG A 93 3.80 11.35 7.50
CA ARG A 93 2.59 11.04 8.30
C ARG A 93 2.85 9.99 9.37
N GLU A 94 3.60 8.93 9.06
CA GLU A 94 3.97 7.91 10.04
C GLU A 94 4.74 8.52 11.21
N ARG A 95 5.75 9.36 10.92
CA ARG A 95 6.51 10.05 11.98
C ARG A 95 5.66 10.98 12.81
N GLU A 96 4.79 11.75 12.17
CA GLU A 96 3.88 12.66 12.84
C GLU A 96 2.91 11.91 13.76
N TYR A 97 2.24 10.88 13.24
CA TYR A 97 1.22 10.13 13.98
C TYR A 97 1.81 9.26 15.08
N ASN A 98 3.07 8.85 14.97
CA ASN A 98 3.79 8.21 16.07
C ASN A 98 3.97 9.13 17.29
N VAL A 99 4.00 10.45 17.08
CA VAL A 99 4.15 11.44 18.17
C VAL A 99 2.80 12.03 18.60
N LEU A 100 1.96 12.38 17.64
CA LEU A 100 0.69 13.08 17.88
C LEU A 100 -0.51 12.15 18.09
N GLY A 101 -0.36 10.86 17.75
CA GLY A 101 -1.46 9.90 17.65
C GLY A 101 -2.09 9.88 16.25
N ILE A 102 -2.82 8.79 15.96
CA ILE A 102 -3.49 8.60 14.66
C ILE A 102 -4.79 9.41 14.64
N PRO A 103 -5.01 10.27 13.64
CA PRO A 103 -6.26 11.02 13.53
C PRO A 103 -7.43 10.08 13.20
N LEU A 104 -8.45 10.08 14.06
CA LEU A 104 -9.68 9.33 13.85
C LEU A 104 -10.85 10.29 13.63
N GLY A 105 -11.53 10.12 12.50
CA GLY A 105 -12.79 10.82 12.23
C GLY A 105 -13.91 10.35 13.17
N GLU A 106 -14.91 11.21 13.37
CA GLU A 106 -16.03 10.94 14.29
C GLU A 106 -16.74 9.61 13.99
N SER A 107 -17.04 9.32 12.72
CA SER A 107 -17.65 8.05 12.32
C SER A 107 -16.79 6.84 12.70
N HIS A 108 -15.46 6.93 12.59
CA HIS A 108 -14.58 5.83 12.97
C HIS A 108 -14.53 5.64 14.50
N ARG A 109 -14.52 6.74 15.26
CA ARG A 109 -14.58 6.69 16.73
C ARG A 109 -15.86 6.01 17.20
N ASN A 110 -17.00 6.41 16.65
CA ASN A 110 -18.30 5.81 16.99
C ASN A 110 -18.32 4.31 16.69
N SER A 111 -17.83 3.89 15.52
CA SER A 111 -17.75 2.46 15.18
C SER A 111 -16.85 1.67 16.12
N LEU A 112 -15.70 2.22 16.50
CA LEU A 112 -14.78 1.58 17.45
C LEU A 112 -15.39 1.48 18.85
N GLU A 113 -16.11 2.51 19.29
CA GLU A 113 -16.83 2.50 20.57
C GLU A 113 -17.93 1.45 20.59
N THR A 114 -18.76 1.37 19.53
CA THR A 114 -19.80 0.35 19.42
C THR A 114 -19.21 -1.06 19.51
N ILE A 115 -18.16 -1.34 18.73
CA ILE A 115 -17.52 -2.66 18.74
C ILE A 115 -16.88 -2.94 20.11
N GLY A 116 -16.22 -1.95 20.72
CA GLY A 116 -15.61 -2.09 22.04
C GLY A 116 -16.62 -2.44 23.12
N ASP A 117 -17.80 -1.80 23.11
CA ASP A 117 -18.90 -2.11 24.01
C ASP A 117 -19.43 -3.54 23.77
N GLU A 118 -19.57 -3.96 22.52
CA GLU A 118 -20.04 -5.31 22.16
C GLU A 118 -19.07 -6.41 22.60
N VAL A 119 -17.77 -6.20 22.46
CA VAL A 119 -16.74 -7.20 22.80
C VAL A 119 -16.15 -7.04 24.21
N GLY A 120 -16.62 -6.04 24.98
CA GLY A 120 -16.16 -5.76 26.34
C GLY A 120 -14.73 -5.24 26.43
N VAL A 121 -14.24 -4.56 25.39
CA VAL A 121 -12.89 -3.96 25.35
C VAL A 121 -12.98 -2.48 25.70
N PRO A 122 -12.25 -2.01 26.73
CA PRO A 122 -12.32 -0.62 27.15
C PRO A 122 -11.75 0.33 26.08
N ILE A 123 -12.43 1.46 25.87
CA ILE A 123 -12.04 2.49 24.91
C ILE A 123 -11.18 3.55 25.60
N PRO A 124 -9.92 3.77 25.19
CA PRO A 124 -8.97 4.59 25.96
C PRO A 124 -9.22 6.10 25.88
N TRP A 125 -10.12 6.57 25.01
CA TRP A 125 -10.48 7.99 24.87
C TRP A 125 -11.91 8.31 25.33
N ARG A 126 -12.67 7.31 25.79
CA ARG A 126 -14.02 7.51 26.33
C ARG A 126 -13.97 7.82 27.82
#